data_AF-A0A7W6T3K8-F1
#
_entry.id   AF-A0A7W6T3K8-F1
#
_cell.length_a   1.000
_cell.length_b   1.000
_cell.length_c   1.000
_cell.angle_alpha   90.00
_cell.angle_beta   90.00
_cell.angle_gamma   90.00
#
_symmetry.space_group_name_H-M   'P 1'
#
loop_
_entity.id
_entity.type
_entity.pdbx_description
1 polymer ?
#
loop_
_entity_poly.entity_id
_entity_poly.type
_entity_poly.pdbx_seq_one_letter_code
_entity_poly.pdbx_strand_id
1 'polypeptide(L)'
;MAWALTQPGFSASLAKFMTGLPGGVPVFLAVSIVTFVILGSVLEGIPAIVLFGPLLFPIARQVGVRDVHYAMVVVLAMGIGLFAPPFGVGYYAACAISRINPDEGMRPIVGYMIALLIGTLIVAAVPWLSIGFL
;
A
#
# COMPACT_ATOMS: atom_id res chain seq x y z
N MET A 1 -2.98 -22.42 -1.69
CA MET A 1 -2.89 -21.16 -2.49
C MET A 1 -1.74 -20.25 -2.08
N ALA A 2 -1.26 -20.27 -0.83
CA ALA A 2 -0.05 -19.54 -0.42
C ALA A 2 1.26 -19.99 -1.11
N TRP A 3 1.36 -21.26 -1.52
CA TRP A 3 2.56 -21.85 -2.14
C TRP A 3 2.89 -21.32 -3.55
N ALA A 4 1.87 -20.83 -4.27
CA ALA A 4 2.06 -20.23 -5.61
C ALA A 4 2.66 -18.81 -5.54
N LEU A 5 2.45 -18.11 -4.41
CA LEU A 5 3.00 -16.76 -4.16
C LEU A 5 4.46 -16.81 -3.70
N THR A 6 4.90 -17.93 -3.11
CA THR A 6 6.30 -18.17 -2.70
C THR A 6 7.17 -18.76 -3.81
N GLN A 7 6.60 -19.04 -4.99
CA GLN A 7 7.37 -19.53 -6.12
C GLN A 7 8.35 -18.43 -6.56
N PRO A 8 9.67 -18.68 -6.59
CA PRO A 8 10.68 -17.68 -6.92
C PRO A 8 10.40 -16.93 -8.24
N GLY A 9 9.69 -17.58 -9.17
CA GLY A 9 9.33 -17.01 -10.47
C GLY A 9 8.31 -15.87 -10.44
N PHE A 10 7.32 -15.86 -9.53
CA PHE A 10 6.34 -14.77 -9.47
C PHE A 10 6.97 -13.50 -8.90
N SER A 11 7.67 -13.67 -7.78
CA SER A 11 8.50 -12.66 -7.13
C SER A 11 9.53 -12.05 -8.09
N ALA A 12 10.30 -12.89 -8.80
CA ALA A 12 11.30 -12.41 -9.76
C ALA A 12 10.65 -11.75 -11.00
N SER A 13 9.53 -12.28 -11.51
CA SER A 13 8.81 -11.64 -12.62
C SER A 13 8.23 -10.28 -12.23
N LEU A 14 7.65 -10.16 -11.04
CA LEU A 14 7.13 -8.89 -10.53
C LEU A 14 8.28 -7.89 -10.34
N ALA A 15 9.42 -8.33 -9.79
CA ALA A 15 10.62 -7.51 -9.68
C ALA A 15 11.14 -7.04 -11.05
N LYS A 16 11.17 -7.93 -12.04
CA LYS A 16 11.59 -7.59 -13.42
C LYS A 16 10.60 -6.64 -14.10
N PHE A 17 9.32 -6.80 -13.85
CA PHE A 17 8.28 -5.89 -14.33
C PHE A 17 8.43 -4.51 -13.70
N MET A 18 8.64 -4.45 -12.38
CA MET A 18 8.82 -3.19 -11.65
C MET A 18 10.12 -2.46 -12.02
N THR A 19 11.21 -3.18 -12.28
CA THR A 19 12.49 -2.60 -12.71
C THR A 19 12.55 -2.29 -14.21
N GLY A 20 11.68 -2.90 -15.02
CA GLY A 20 11.53 -2.64 -16.45
C GLY A 20 10.67 -1.43 -16.81
N LEU A 21 9.99 -0.82 -15.83
CA LEU A 21 9.16 0.36 -16.06
C LEU A 21 10.02 1.63 -16.20
N PRO A 22 9.80 2.44 -17.25
CA PRO A 22 10.52 3.70 -17.43
C PRO A 22 10.07 4.69 -16.35
N GLY A 23 11.03 5.27 -15.61
CA GLY A 23 10.78 6.38 -14.69
C GLY A 23 11.36 6.27 -13.27
N GLY A 24 12.13 5.23 -12.96
CA GLY A 24 12.93 5.17 -11.71
C GLY A 24 12.13 5.15 -10.41
N VAL A 25 12.65 5.81 -9.37
CA VAL A 25 12.08 5.81 -8.00
C VAL A 25 10.59 6.23 -7.94
N PRO A 26 10.14 7.33 -8.59
CA PRO A 26 8.74 7.78 -8.50
C PRO A 26 7.74 6.77 -9.07
N VAL A 27 8.08 6.13 -10.19
CA VAL A 27 7.20 5.13 -10.83
C VAL A 27 7.12 3.87 -9.99
N PHE A 28 8.25 3.41 -9.43
CA PHE A 28 8.26 2.29 -8.50
C PHE A 28 7.39 2.54 -7.25
N LEU A 29 7.46 3.73 -6.67
CA LEU A 29 6.63 4.13 -5.53
C LEU A 29 5.15 4.22 -5.92
N ALA A 30 4.82 4.81 -7.07
CA ALA A 30 3.44 4.92 -7.54
C ALA A 30 2.79 3.54 -7.75
N VAL A 31 3.51 2.62 -8.40
CA VAL A 31 3.04 1.24 -8.59
C VAL A 31 2.89 0.54 -7.24
N SER A 32 3.86 0.69 -6.35
CA SER A 32 3.78 0.11 -4.99
C SER A 32 2.54 0.61 -4.24
N ILE A 33 2.27 1.93 -4.28
CA ILE A 33 1.08 2.51 -3.65
C ILE A 33 -0.19 1.87 -4.20
N VAL A 34 -0.34 1.80 -5.53
CA VAL A 34 -1.54 1.20 -6.15
C VAL A 34 -1.68 -0.27 -5.77
N THR A 35 -0.59 -1.04 -5.84
CA THR A 35 -0.59 -2.46 -5.46
C THR A 35 -1.00 -2.65 -4.00
N PHE A 36 -0.44 -1.86 -3.08
CA PHE A 36 -0.77 -1.97 -1.65
C PHE A 36 -2.14 -1.41 -1.28
N VAL A 37 -2.67 -0.43 -2.01
CA VAL A 37 -4.08 -0.01 -1.84
C VAL A 37 -5.03 -1.17 -2.20
N ILE A 38 -4.77 -1.86 -3.30
CA ILE A 38 -5.59 -3.01 -3.72
C ILE A 38 -5.43 -4.15 -2.72
N LEU A 39 -4.19 -4.50 -2.35
CA LEU A 39 -3.94 -5.55 -1.37
C LEU A 39 -4.53 -5.22 0.01
N GLY A 40 -4.45 -3.96 0.46
CA GLY A 40 -5.00 -3.50 1.74
C GLY A 40 -6.52 -3.51 1.80
N SER A 41 -7.20 -3.51 0.65
CA SER A 41 -8.65 -3.70 0.61
C SER A 41 -9.06 -5.14 0.93
N VAL A 42 -8.18 -6.13 0.75
CA VAL A 42 -8.47 -7.56 0.96
C VAL A 42 -7.76 -8.13 2.19
N LEU A 43 -6.53 -7.69 2.42
CA LEU A 43 -5.63 -8.17 3.46
C LEU A 43 -5.52 -7.14 4.58
N GLU A 44 -5.49 -7.63 5.82
CA GLU A 44 -5.10 -6.80 6.95
C GLU A 44 -3.62 -6.37 6.81
N GLY A 45 -3.24 -5.23 7.41
CA GLY A 45 -1.92 -4.60 7.28
C GLY A 45 -0.74 -5.55 7.52
N ILE A 46 -0.83 -6.36 8.57
CA ILE A 46 0.24 -7.25 9.03
C ILE A 46 0.47 -8.41 8.04
N PRO A 47 -0.55 -9.21 7.64
CA PRO A 47 -0.40 -10.25 6.63
C PRO A 47 0.25 -9.79 5.32
N ALA A 48 -0.13 -8.61 4.81
CA ALA A 48 0.40 -8.12 3.55
C ALA A 48 1.90 -7.78 3.66
N ILE A 49 2.32 -7.11 4.73
CA ILE A 49 3.73 -6.76 4.94
C ILE A 49 4.58 -8.01 5.13
N VAL A 50 4.09 -9.02 5.87
CA VAL A 50 4.81 -10.28 6.06
C VAL A 50 4.95 -11.05 4.73
N LEU A 51 3.93 -11.03 3.88
CA LEU A 51 3.92 -11.72 2.60
C LEU A 51 4.77 -11.02 1.53
N PHE A 52 4.61 -9.70 1.39
CA PHE A 52 5.22 -8.91 0.31
C PHE A 52 6.50 -8.18 0.74
N GLY A 53 6.75 -8.02 2.04
CA GLY A 53 7.93 -7.34 2.57
C GLY A 53 9.25 -7.96 2.10
N PRO A 54 9.47 -9.28 2.24
CA PRO A 54 10.69 -9.93 1.77
C PRO A 54 10.94 -9.78 0.26
N LEU A 55 9.88 -9.54 -0.51
CA LEU A 55 9.96 -9.34 -1.96
C LEU A 55 10.25 -7.89 -2.34
N LEU A 56 9.52 -6.94 -1.76
CA LEU A 56 9.51 -5.56 -2.24
C LEU A 56 10.62 -4.70 -1.61
N PHE A 57 11.03 -4.98 -0.38
CA PHE A 57 12.15 -4.27 0.25
C PHE A 57 13.49 -4.44 -0.49
N PRO A 58 13.92 -5.64 -0.93
CA PRO A 58 15.17 -5.74 -1.70
C PRO A 58 15.09 -5.01 -3.05
N ILE A 59 13.92 -4.96 -3.68
CA ILE A 59 13.71 -4.20 -4.92
C ILE A 59 13.78 -2.69 -4.64
N ALA A 60 13.14 -2.22 -3.56
CA ALA A 60 13.21 -0.83 -3.13
C ALA A 60 14.67 -0.38 -2.92
N ARG A 61 15.50 -1.20 -2.27
CA ARG A 61 16.93 -0.95 -2.11
C ARG A 61 17.69 -0.88 -3.44
N GLN A 62 17.39 -1.77 -4.39
CA GLN A 62 18.02 -1.77 -5.72
C GLN A 62 17.69 -0.49 -6.52
N VAL A 63 16.48 0.06 -6.35
CA VAL A 63 16.05 1.30 -7.01
C VAL A 63 16.53 2.56 -6.24
N GLY A 64 17.19 2.39 -5.08
CA GLY A 64 17.78 3.49 -4.30
C GLY A 64 16.83 4.09 -3.25
N VAL A 65 15.73 3.39 -2.92
CA VAL A 65 14.77 3.81 -1.89
C VAL A 65 15.19 3.26 -0.53
N ARG A 66 15.23 4.10 0.50
CA ARG A 66 15.46 3.68 1.89
C ARG A 66 14.29 2.85 2.42
N ASP A 67 14.60 1.75 3.11
CA ASP A 67 13.62 0.83 3.68
C ASP A 67 12.55 1.51 4.53
N VAL A 68 12.95 2.47 5.38
CA VAL A 68 12.02 3.17 6.29
C VAL A 68 11.00 4.00 5.51
N HIS A 69 11.46 4.72 4.48
CA HIS A 69 10.56 5.51 3.65
C HIS A 69 9.62 4.62 2.86
N TYR A 70 10.14 3.53 2.29
CA TYR A 70 9.32 2.55 1.59
C TYR A 70 8.26 1.95 2.52
N ALA A 71 8.64 1.52 3.73
CA ALA A 71 7.73 0.98 4.72
C ALA A 71 6.61 1.97 5.08
N MET A 72 6.93 3.25 5.29
CA MET A 72 5.93 4.28 5.60
C MET A 72 4.94 4.47 4.45
N VAL A 73 5.43 4.60 3.22
CA VAL A 73 4.57 4.75 2.03
C VAL A 73 3.64 3.54 1.89
N VAL A 74 4.16 2.32 2.07
CA VAL A 74 3.40 1.08 2.01
C VAL A 74 2.33 1.00 3.11
N VAL A 75 2.67 1.33 4.35
CA VAL A 75 1.71 1.32 5.47
C VAL A 75 0.59 2.33 5.25
N LEU A 76 0.90 3.52 4.75
CA LEU A 76 -0.11 4.54 4.43
C LEU A 76 -1.01 4.10 3.26
N ALA A 77 -0.43 3.54 2.20
CA ALA A 77 -1.17 2.97 1.07
C ALA A 77 -2.09 1.81 1.50
N MET A 78 -1.63 0.95 2.40
CA MET A 78 -2.44 -0.11 3.00
C MET A 78 -3.60 0.46 3.82
N GLY A 79 -3.37 1.54 4.57
CA GLY A 79 -4.41 2.25 5.31
C GLY A 79 -5.51 2.78 4.40
N ILE A 80 -5.15 3.35 3.24
CA ILE A 80 -6.12 3.73 2.20
C ILE A 80 -6.93 2.51 1.77
N GLY A 81 -6.27 1.40 1.44
CA GLY A 81 -6.94 0.17 1.00
C GLY A 81 -7.94 -0.37 2.02
N LEU A 82 -7.56 -0.38 3.30
CA LEU A 82 -8.38 -0.91 4.40
C LEU A 82 -9.73 -0.18 4.56
N PHE A 83 -9.75 1.11 4.23
CA PHE A 83 -10.95 1.95 4.30
C PHE A 83 -11.59 2.24 2.94
N ALA A 84 -10.99 1.77 1.83
CA ALA A 84 -11.51 1.97 0.49
C ALA A 84 -12.77 1.12 0.24
N PRO A 85 -13.97 1.71 0.04
CA PRO A 85 -15.11 0.97 -0.52
C PRO A 85 -14.75 0.56 -1.95
N PRO A 86 -14.96 -0.69 -2.42
CA PRO A 86 -16.02 -1.66 -2.06
C PRO A 86 -15.58 -2.92 -1.29
N PHE A 87 -14.29 -3.09 -1.00
CA PHE A 87 -13.76 -4.29 -0.30
C PHE A 87 -13.13 -4.00 1.05
N GLY A 88 -12.86 -2.73 1.38
CA GLY A 88 -12.16 -2.31 2.60
C GLY A 88 -12.73 -2.95 3.85
N VAL A 89 -12.06 -4.02 4.31
CA VAL A 89 -12.55 -4.85 5.41
C VAL A 89 -12.71 -4.02 6.69
N GLY A 90 -11.84 -3.03 6.88
CA GLY A 90 -11.91 -2.10 8.01
C GLY A 90 -13.11 -1.15 7.93
N TYR A 91 -13.48 -0.70 6.73
CA TYR A 91 -14.70 0.11 6.53
C TYR A 91 -15.96 -0.68 6.90
N TYR A 92 -16.11 -1.89 6.36
CA TYR A 92 -17.30 -2.72 6.67
C TYR A 92 -17.33 -3.18 8.13
N ALA A 93 -16.18 -3.45 8.74
CA ALA A 93 -16.09 -3.72 10.18
C ALA A 93 -16.54 -2.53 11.02
N ALA A 94 -16.13 -1.30 10.67
CA ALA A 94 -16.57 -0.09 11.34
C ALA A 94 -18.09 0.15 11.18
N CYS A 95 -18.66 -0.09 10.00
CA CYS A 95 -20.11 -0.04 9.76
C CYS A 95 -20.86 -1.09 10.60
N ALA A 96 -20.33 -2.31 10.71
CA ALA A 96 -20.93 -3.37 11.53
C ALA A 96 -20.93 -3.02 13.03
N ILE A 97 -19.85 -2.43 13.53
CA ILE A 97 -19.75 -1.99 14.94
C ILE A 97 -20.68 -0.81 15.22
N SER A 98 -20.74 0.16 14.30
CA SER A 98 -21.57 1.36 14.43
C SER A 98 -23.05 1.15 14.09
N ARG A 99 -23.41 -0.03 13.54
CA ARG A 99 -24.77 -0.37 13.06
C ARG A 99 -25.33 0.60 12.02
N ILE A 100 -24.46 1.15 11.17
CA ILE A 100 -24.82 2.05 10.08
C ILE A 100 -24.79 1.27 8.77
N ASN A 101 -25.74 1.53 7.88
CA ASN A 101 -25.73 0.94 6.54
C ASN A 101 -24.49 1.44 5.76
N PRO A 102 -23.71 0.54 5.14
CA PRO A 102 -22.52 0.91 4.37
C PRO A 102 -22.80 1.94 3.27
N ASP A 103 -24.00 1.93 2.70
CA ASP A 103 -24.43 2.88 1.67
C ASP A 103 -24.55 4.32 2.19
N GLU A 104 -24.96 4.48 3.45
CA GLU A 104 -25.08 5.79 4.11
C GLU A 104 -23.71 6.37 4.49
N GLY A 105 -22.77 5.50 4.89
CA GLY A 105 -21.40 5.88 5.24
C GLY A 105 -20.48 6.16 4.06
N MET A 106 -20.88 5.79 2.84
CA MET A 106 -20.00 5.82 1.67
C MET A 106 -19.70 7.25 1.18
N ARG A 107 -20.64 8.18 1.34
CA ARG A 107 -20.41 9.61 1.01
C ARG A 107 -19.46 10.29 2.01
N PRO A 108 -19.68 10.19 3.34
CA PRO A 108 -18.80 10.79 4.33
C PRO A 108 -17.34 10.31 4.25
N ILE A 109 -17.12 9.02 3.96
CA ILE A 109 -15.77 8.46 3.97
C ILE A 109 -14.90 8.94 2.80
N VAL A 110 -15.48 9.44 1.71
CA VAL A 110 -14.71 9.98 0.58
C VAL A 110 -13.78 11.12 1.02
N GLY A 111 -14.22 11.98 1.94
CA GLY A 111 -13.36 13.05 2.49
C GLY A 111 -12.13 12.49 3.22
N TYR A 112 -12.32 11.43 4.00
CA TYR A 112 -11.24 10.72 4.68
C TYR A 112 -10.29 10.02 3.69
N MET A 113 -10.84 9.39 2.65
CA MET A 113 -10.07 8.75 1.58
C MET A 113 -9.18 9.74 0.82
N ILE A 114 -9.72 10.92 0.51
CA ILE A 114 -8.95 11.98 -0.15
C ILE A 114 -7.84 12.49 0.78
N ALA A 115 -8.12 12.67 2.08
CA ALA A 115 -7.11 13.09 3.05
C ALA A 115 -5.96 12.08 3.16
N LEU A 116 -6.27 10.77 3.23
CA LEU A 116 -5.26 9.71 3.25
C LEU A 116 -4.46 9.65 1.96
N LEU A 117 -5.11 9.83 0.80
CA LEU A 117 -4.44 9.85 -0.50
C LEU A 117 -3.44 11.02 -0.57
N ILE A 118 -3.87 12.22 -0.18
CA ILE A 118 -3.01 13.41 -0.15
C ILE A 118 -1.84 13.19 0.80
N GLY A 119 -2.10 12.69 2.02
CA GLY A 119 -1.05 12.40 2.99
C GLY A 119 -0.02 11.39 2.46
N THR A 120 -0.49 10.34 1.79
CA THR A 120 0.39 9.32 1.18
C THR A 120 1.23 9.90 0.06
N LEU A 121 0.64 10.75 -0.80
CA LEU A 121 1.37 11.41 -1.89
C LEU A 121 2.41 12.39 -1.35
N ILE A 122 2.09 13.15 -0.30
CA ILE A 122 3.03 14.07 0.36
C ILE A 122 4.21 13.29 0.93
N VAL A 123 3.94 12.20 1.65
CA VAL A 123 5.00 11.37 2.24
C VAL A 123 5.84 10.73 1.14
N ALA A 124 5.24 10.21 0.06
CA ALA A 124 5.95 9.61 -1.05
C ALA A 124 6.82 10.61 -1.85
N ALA A 125 6.36 11.87 -1.99
CA ALA A 125 7.09 12.91 -2.69
C ALA A 125 8.19 13.57 -1.85
N VAL A 126 8.03 13.59 -0.52
CA VAL A 126 8.96 14.25 0.40
C VAL A 126 9.60 13.21 1.33
N PRO A 127 10.66 12.51 0.88
CA PRO A 127 11.36 11.52 1.70
C PRO A 127 11.87 12.07 3.03
N TRP A 128 12.13 13.38 3.13
CA TRP A 128 12.51 14.05 4.37
C TRP A 128 11.46 13.90 5.50
N LEU A 129 10.16 13.78 5.19
CA LEU A 129 9.16 13.54 6.23
C LEU A 129 9.31 12.16 6.88
N SER A 130 9.82 11.18 6.13
CA SER A 130 10.07 9.82 6.62
C SER A 130 11.48 9.63 7.18
N ILE A 131 12.43 10.44 6.71
CA ILE A 131 13.87 10.21 6.86
C ILE A 131 14.53 11.31 7.71
N GLY A 132 13.95 12.50 7.81
CA GLY A 132 14.58 13.67 8.44
C GLY A 132 14.91 13.52 9.92
N PHE A 133 14.36 12.51 10.60
CA PHE A 133 14.68 12.15 11.99
C PHE A 133 15.70 10.99 12.12
N LEU A 134 16.29 10.50 11.01
CA LEU A 134 17.23 9.36 10.92
C LEU A 134 18.41 9.66 9.99
#